data_AF-A0A8E0R5K6-F1
#
_entry.id   AF-A0A8E0R5K6-F1
#
_cell.length_a   1.000
_cell.length_b   1.000
_cell.length_c   1.000
_cell.angle_alpha   90.00
_cell.angle_beta   90.00
_cell.angle_gamma   90.00
#
_symmetry.space_group_name_H-M   'P 1'
#
loop_
_entity.id
_entity.type
_entity.pdbx_description
1 polymer ?
#
loop_
_entity_poly.entity_id
_entity_poly.type
_entity_poly.pdbx_seq_one_letter_code
_entity_poly.pdbx_strand_id
1 'polypeptide(L)' 'MSDRERIIQLLDEVPAYKLGYVLAYVQGLTADEDADDAYCEQLYQHYLNDPERGQTYTEDEVCKELGIAL' A
#
# COMPACT_ATOMS: atom_id res chain seq x y z
N MET A 1 33.40 12.02 4.63
CA MET A 1 32.02 11.93 5.12
C MET A 1 31.30 10.93 4.25
N SER A 2 30.81 9.85 4.85
CA SER A 2 30.02 8.81 4.20
C SER A 2 28.62 9.32 3.88
N ASP A 3 27.92 8.64 2.98
CA ASP A 3 26.54 8.98 2.64
C ASP A 3 25.60 8.84 3.85
N ARG A 4 25.85 7.87 4.74
CA ARG A 4 25.14 7.74 6.02
C ARG A 4 25.29 9.00 6.88
N GLU A 5 26.51 9.52 7.03
CA GLU A 5 26.75 10.73 7.82
C GLU A 5 26.09 11.97 7.19
N ARG A 6 26.09 12.08 5.86
CA ARG A 6 25.38 13.14 5.12
C ARG A 6 23.88 13.10 5.34
N ILE A 7 23.29 11.90 5.30
CA ILE A 7 21.84 11.71 5.53
C ILE A 7 21.48 12.15 6.94
N ILE A 8 22.23 11.73 7.97
CA ILE A 8 21.97 12.10 9.36
C ILE A 8 21.98 13.62 9.54
N GLN A 9 22.97 14.31 8.97
CA GLN A 9 23.02 15.78 9.04
C GLN A 9 21.82 16.46 8.37
N LEU A 10 21.36 15.94 7.23
CA LEU A 10 20.18 16.50 6.56
C LEU A 10 18.91 16.35 7.41
N LEU A 11 18.80 15.29 8.23
CA LEU A 11 17.63 15.10 9.10
C LEU A 11 17.46 16.22 10.13
N ASP A 12 18.55 16.85 10.57
CA ASP A 12 18.50 17.98 11.51
C ASP A 12 17.86 19.24 10.88
N GLU A 13 17.91 19.36 9.55
CA GLU A 13 17.33 20.47 8.79
C GLU A 13 15.88 20.20 8.34
N VAL A 14 15.41 18.96 8.43
CA VAL A 14 14.06 18.59 7.98
C VAL A 14 13.02 19.15 8.96
N PRO A 15 12.03 19.94 8.46
CA PRO A 15 10.93 20.40 9.30
C PRO A 15 10.16 19.23 9.91
N ALA A 16 9.75 19.34 11.17
CA ALA A 16 9.11 18.25 11.93
C ALA A 16 7.91 17.61 11.20
N TYR A 17 7.08 18.41 10.53
CA TYR A 17 5.91 17.93 9.79
C TYR A 17 6.26 17.11 8.53
N LYS A 18 7.52 17.14 8.07
CA LYS A 18 8.03 16.34 6.96
C LYS A 18 8.78 15.09 7.39
N LEU A 19 9.16 14.97 8.67
CA LEU A 19 9.88 13.80 9.18
C LEU A 19 9.07 12.51 8.98
N GLY A 20 7.73 12.58 9.03
CA GLY A 20 6.86 11.44 8.73
C GLY A 20 7.08 10.87 7.32
N TYR A 21 7.31 11.71 6.31
CA TYR A 21 7.59 11.26 4.95
C TYR A 21 8.95 10.56 4.85
N VAL A 22 9.97 11.11 5.52
CA VAL A 22 11.31 10.51 5.52
C VAL A 22 11.29 9.15 6.23
N LEU A 23 10.61 9.08 7.37
CA LEU A 23 10.43 7.83 8.11
C LEU A 23 9.72 6.78 7.24
N ALA A 24 8.60 7.13 6.60
CA ALA A 24 7.86 6.21 5.74
C ALA A 24 8.72 5.70 4.58
N TYR A 25 9.52 6.57 3.95
CA TYR A 25 10.38 6.17 2.84
C TYR A 25 11.49 5.21 3.28
N VAL A 26 12.17 5.50 4.39
CA VAL A 26 13.20 4.60 4.93
C VAL A 26 12.59 3.27 5.37
N GLN A 27 11.42 3.30 6.01
CA GLN A 27 10.69 2.08 6.38
C GLN A 27 10.37 1.22 5.16
N GLY A 28 9.90 1.83 4.06
CA GLY A 28 9.66 1.12 2.80
C GLY A 28 10.94 0.52 2.19
N LEU A 29 12.06 1.24 2.21
CA LEU A 29 13.35 0.71 1.74
C LEU A 29 13.88 -0.46 2.58
N THR A 30 13.46 -0.54 3.85
CA THR A 30 13.85 -1.60 4.78
C THR A 30 12.78 -2.68 4.93
N ALA A 31 11.65 -2.54 4.24
CA ALA A 31 10.61 -3.55 4.21
C ALA A 31 11.15 -4.78 3.49
N ASP A 32 10.72 -5.95 3.95
CA ASP A 32 11.03 -7.22 3.31
C ASP A 32 9.98 -7.44 2.22
N GLU A 33 10.31 -7.07 0.98
CA GLU A 33 9.40 -7.18 -0.17
C GLU A 33 8.89 -8.61 -0.35
N ASP A 34 9.71 -9.63 -0.06
CA ASP A 34 9.28 -11.04 -0.16
C ASP A 34 8.23 -11.37 0.91
N ALA A 35 8.37 -10.81 2.13
CA ALA A 35 7.38 -10.98 3.19
C ALA A 35 6.08 -10.20 2.89
N ASP A 36 6.18 -9.00 2.32
CA ASP A 36 5.04 -8.19 1.92
C ASP A 36 4.26 -8.86 0.76
N ASP A 37 4.96 -9.39 -0.23
CA ASP A 37 4.36 -10.15 -1.35
C ASP A 37 3.66 -11.41 -0.84
N ALA A 38 4.31 -12.16 0.06
CA ALA A 38 3.71 -13.35 0.67
C ALA A 38 2.45 -13.00 1.47
N TYR A 39 2.47 -11.88 2.20
CA TYR A 39 1.29 -11.39 2.93
C TYR A 39 0.16 -10.98 1.99
N CYS A 40 0.45 -10.25 0.91
CA CYS A 40 -0.53 -9.84 -0.09
C CYS A 40 -1.17 -11.05 -0.79
N GLU A 41 -0.37 -12.06 -1.16
CA GLU A 41 -0.88 -13.30 -1.74
C GLU A 41 -1.78 -14.05 -0.74
N GLN A 42 -1.41 -14.10 0.54
CA GLN A 42 -2.26 -14.70 1.57
C GLN A 42 -3.62 -14.01 1.69
N LEU A 43 -3.65 -12.67 1.69
CA LEU A 43 -4.90 -11.91 1.71
C LEU A 43 -5.75 -12.17 0.48
N TYR A 44 -5.13 -12.23 -0.70
CA TYR A 44 -5.82 -12.53 -1.95
C TYR A 44 -6.41 -13.94 -1.95
N GLN A 45 -5.65 -14.95 -1.52
CA GLN A 45 -6.14 -16.32 -1.39
C GLN A 45 -7.24 -16.43 -0.33
N HIS A 46 -7.12 -15.72 0.79
CA HIS A 46 -8.17 -15.67 1.81
C HIS A 46 -9.48 -15.12 1.24
N TYR A 47 -9.42 -13.98 0.54
CA TYR A 47 -10.56 -13.43 -0.19
C TYR A 47 -11.11 -14.46 -1.19
N LEU A 48 -10.26 -15.07 -2.01
CA LEU A 48 -10.71 -16.02 -3.03
C LEU A 48 -11.48 -17.22 -2.45
N ASN A 49 -11.03 -17.70 -1.30
CA ASN A 49 -11.58 -18.86 -0.61
C ASN A 49 -12.69 -18.52 0.40
N ASP A 50 -13.04 -17.24 0.55
CA ASP A 50 -14.12 -16.81 1.42
C ASP A 50 -15.48 -17.20 0.80
N PRO A 51 -16.28 -18.10 1.44
CA PRO A 51 -17.60 -18.46 0.93
C PRO A 51 -18.59 -17.29 0.96
N GLU A 52 -18.32 -16.23 1.72
CA GLU A 52 -19.15 -15.03 1.86
C GLU A 52 -18.65 -13.85 1.02
N ARG A 53 -17.66 -14.05 0.14
CA ARG A 53 -17.04 -13.02 -0.73
C ARG A 53 -18.00 -12.21 -1.59
N GLY A 54 -19.24 -12.67 -1.71
CA GLY A 54 -20.24 -12.08 -2.60
C GLY A 54 -19.93 -12.35 -4.07
N GLN A 55 -20.70 -11.70 -4.94
CA GLN A 55 -20.49 -11.76 -6.38
C GLN A 55 -19.70 -10.55 -6.85
N THR A 56 -18.76 -10.79 -7.77
CA THR A 56 -18.11 -9.71 -8.49
C THR A 56 -19.06 -9.20 -9.57
N TYR A 57 -19.28 -7.89 -9.59
CA TYR A 57 -20.01 -7.20 -10.64
C TYR A 57 -19.10 -6.18 -11.31
N THR A 58 -19.26 -6.04 -12.62
CA THR A 58 -18.73 -4.91 -13.40
C THR A 58 -19.63 -3.69 -13.24
N GLU A 59 -19.08 -2.50 -13.50
CA GLU A 59 -19.85 -1.25 -13.47
C GLU A 59 -21.06 -1.31 -14.41
N ASP A 60 -20.88 -1.83 -15.63
CA ASP A 60 -21.95 -2.07 -16.62
C ASP A 60 -23.08 -2.95 -16.08
N GLU A 61 -22.75 -4.04 -15.40
CA GLU A 61 -23.73 -4.96 -14.82
C GLU A 61 -24.54 -4.27 -13.71
N VAL A 62 -23.87 -3.52 -12.82
CA VAL A 62 -24.55 -2.78 -11.75
C VAL A 62 -25.45 -1.69 -12.32
N CYS A 63 -24.96 -0.90 -13.26
CA CYS A 63 -25.75 0.18 -13.87
C CYS A 63 -26.98 -0.36 -14.60
N LYS A 64 -26.85 -1.47 -15.32
CA LYS A 64 -27.97 -2.15 -15.97
C LYS A 64 -29.00 -2.67 -14.97
N GLU A 65 -28.57 -3.28 -13.87
CA GLU A 65 -29.46 -3.80 -12.82
C GLU A 65 -30.22 -2.68 -12.11
N LEU A 66 -29.57 -1.54 -11.88
CA LEU A 66 -30.15 -0.39 -11.18
C LEU A 66 -30.90 0.59 -12.10
N GLY A 67 -30.88 0.37 -13.42
CA GLY A 67 -31.51 1.28 -14.39
C GLY A 67 -30.80 2.63 -14.52
N ILE A 68 -29.50 2.65 -14.23
CA ILE A 68 -28.62 3.83 -14.37
C ILE A 68 -28.05 3.84 -15.78
N ALA A 69 -28.11 4.98 -16.46
CA ALA A 69 -27.41 5.17 -17.72
C ALA A 69 -25.93 5.46 -17.45
N LEU A 70 -25.05 4.68 -18.09
CA LEU A 70 -23.61 4.92 -18.13
C LEU A 70 -23.22 6.02 -19.10
#